data_AF-A0A4Q7G2E3-F1
#
_entry.id   AF-A0A4Q7G2E3-F1
#
_cell.length_a   1.000
_cell.length_b   1.000
_cell.length_c   1.000
_cell.angle_alpha   90.00
_cell.angle_beta   90.00
_cell.angle_gamma   90.00
#
_symmetry.space_group_name_H-M   'P 1'
#
loop_
_entity.id
_entity.type
_entity.pdbx_description
1 polymer ?
#
loop_
_entity_poly.entity_id
_entity_poly.type
_entity_poly.pdbx_seq_one_letter_code
_entity_poly.pdbx_strand_id
1 'polypeptide(L)'
;MRQSTSADERSSIQRRVLLDPRDGDVEDDAASPGQRSLLAIAGSLLVEISLPKLLFAWTALLLLPAVLLGLAPLLASAWLSILSEKILVLTEIGAALMLIAIVALGWFAWRPLLRIVETSFWSLNALAVQPSYAFCREALRHLTERIWQNSLTPNLRMRVRRACSRGAGILLSAGAALIAILVWPTSQWTAGLIDLAIGHHLVVTTLANAVVLVSCYLAAASLAWGFADASMDQPADLAAFDIPGSDARIWRVAHLSDVHVVGERYGFRIECGRAGPRGNERFAAALARLAAIHAADPLDHVLISGDMTDAGRASEWAEFFEALSEHPDLAARTLLLPGNHDVNIVDRANPARLDLPFSPGKRLRQMRTLSAISAIQGNRVRLVDNSGKVAATLDELLTPHREEIVAFAERGGVRRGAELRRLFEDQFPMILPPDQPEGLGIAILDSNAETHFSFTNALGLVSLEQVQRLEAAMNYFPKARWIVALHHHLTEYPMPTTKFSERIGTALINGSWFVRRLQAFADRVVVMHGHRHIDWIGACGALKIISAPSPVMNAANDAPSYFYIHHLMSGLDGTLCLAEPEKVEIAGN
;
A
#
# COMPACT_ATOMS: atom_id res chain seq x y z
N MET A 1 -6.56 -29.12 57.52
CA MET A 1 -7.55 -28.85 56.44
C MET A 1 -6.92 -27.81 55.53
N ARG A 2 -6.12 -28.24 54.55
CA ARG A 2 -5.37 -27.36 53.65
C ARG A 2 -6.21 -27.11 52.40
N GLN A 3 -6.49 -25.84 52.11
CA GLN A 3 -6.99 -25.39 50.81
C GLN A 3 -5.93 -25.73 49.75
N SER A 4 -6.19 -26.76 48.97
CA SER A 4 -5.40 -27.21 47.82
C SER A 4 -6.35 -27.68 46.71
N THR A 5 -7.36 -26.87 46.40
CA THR A 5 -8.40 -27.27 45.44
C THR A 5 -8.29 -26.53 44.11
N SER A 6 -7.80 -25.29 44.05
CA SER A 6 -7.90 -24.50 42.81
C SER A 6 -6.93 -24.88 41.68
N ALA A 7 -5.70 -25.29 42.00
CA ALA A 7 -4.70 -25.65 40.98
C ALA A 7 -4.92 -27.07 40.43
N ASP A 8 -5.29 -28.01 41.31
CA ASP A 8 -5.60 -29.40 40.94
C ASP A 8 -6.94 -29.51 40.19
N GLU A 9 -7.95 -28.67 40.53
CA GLU A 9 -9.21 -28.63 39.79
C GLU A 9 -9.07 -27.99 38.40
N ARG A 10 -8.29 -26.91 38.25
CA ARG A 10 -7.97 -26.32 36.92
C ARG A 10 -7.31 -27.36 36.01
N SER A 11 -6.38 -28.13 36.57
CA SER A 11 -5.71 -29.25 35.91
C SER A 11 -6.67 -30.40 35.56
N SER A 12 -7.74 -30.61 36.36
CA SER A 12 -8.74 -31.67 36.11
C SER A 12 -9.72 -31.33 34.98
N ILE A 13 -10.12 -30.06 34.85
CA ILE A 13 -10.99 -29.60 33.77
C ILE A 13 -10.19 -29.60 32.46
N GLN A 14 -8.98 -29.05 32.47
CA GLN A 14 -8.10 -29.04 31.28
C GLN A 14 -7.83 -30.45 30.74
N ARG A 15 -7.64 -31.45 31.62
CA ARG A 15 -7.44 -32.84 31.21
C ARG A 15 -8.70 -33.56 30.70
N ARG A 16 -9.90 -33.02 30.95
CA ARG A 16 -11.18 -33.60 30.49
C ARG A 16 -11.69 -33.01 29.18
N VAL A 17 -11.14 -31.88 28.76
CA VAL A 17 -11.52 -31.22 27.51
C VAL A 17 -10.93 -32.00 26.34
N LEU A 18 -11.79 -32.43 25.41
CA LEU A 18 -11.37 -33.20 24.21
C LEU A 18 -10.75 -32.30 23.13
N LEU A 19 -11.20 -31.05 23.04
CA LEU A 19 -10.71 -30.02 22.14
C LEU A 19 -10.37 -28.80 22.97
N ASP A 20 -9.08 -28.56 23.21
CA ASP A 20 -8.65 -27.41 23.99
C ASP A 20 -8.86 -26.13 23.17
N PRO A 21 -9.80 -25.24 23.55
CA PRO A 21 -10.11 -24.04 22.75
C PRO A 21 -8.94 -23.06 22.69
N ARG A 22 -7.92 -23.22 23.56
CA ARG A 22 -6.71 -22.40 23.49
C ARG A 22 -5.92 -22.71 22.24
N ASP A 23 -5.93 -23.95 21.76
CA ASP A 23 -5.13 -24.39 20.62
C ASP A 23 -5.79 -24.06 19.27
N GLY A 24 -6.98 -23.47 19.31
CA GLY A 24 -7.76 -23.10 18.13
C GLY A 24 -8.30 -24.32 17.38
N ASP A 25 -9.08 -24.06 16.35
CA ASP A 25 -9.63 -25.08 15.48
C ASP A 25 -9.56 -24.70 13.99
N VAL A 26 -10.25 -25.44 13.13
CA VAL A 26 -10.20 -25.25 11.68
C VAL A 26 -10.73 -23.88 11.23
N GLU A 27 -11.55 -23.21 12.04
CA GLU A 27 -12.07 -21.87 11.74
C GLU A 27 -10.97 -20.81 11.82
N ASP A 28 -9.98 -20.99 12.71
CA ASP A 28 -8.82 -20.10 12.83
C ASP A 28 -7.89 -20.15 11.60
N ASP A 29 -7.99 -21.22 10.80
CA ASP A 29 -7.22 -21.39 9.57
C ASP A 29 -8.00 -20.95 8.32
N ALA A 30 -9.27 -20.57 8.45
CA ALA A 30 -10.19 -20.40 7.32
C ALA A 30 -9.71 -19.36 6.30
N ALA A 31 -9.12 -18.27 6.79
CA ALA A 31 -8.58 -17.16 6.02
C ALA A 31 -7.05 -17.22 5.82
N SER A 32 -6.37 -18.24 6.38
CA SER A 32 -4.91 -18.27 6.46
C SER A 32 -4.24 -18.73 5.16
N PRO A 33 -3.51 -17.86 4.43
CA PRO A 33 -2.69 -18.28 3.30
C PRO A 33 -1.51 -19.17 3.72
N GLY A 34 -1.09 -19.11 5.00
CA GLY A 34 -0.10 -20.01 5.57
C GLY A 34 -0.61 -21.45 5.74
N GLN A 35 -1.93 -21.65 5.88
CA GLN A 35 -2.55 -22.97 6.07
C GLN A 35 -3.33 -23.48 4.86
N ARG A 36 -3.85 -22.58 4.03
CA ARG A 36 -4.73 -22.93 2.90
C ARG A 36 -4.18 -22.41 1.59
N SER A 37 -4.46 -23.12 0.50
CA SER A 37 -4.16 -22.62 -0.84
C SER A 37 -5.07 -21.43 -1.19
N LEU A 38 -4.59 -20.52 -2.02
CA LEU A 38 -5.42 -19.42 -2.52
C LEU A 38 -6.70 -19.89 -3.21
N LEU A 39 -6.68 -21.07 -3.85
CA LEU A 39 -7.87 -21.66 -4.46
C LEU A 39 -8.88 -22.14 -3.40
N ALA A 40 -8.40 -22.69 -2.28
CA ALA A 40 -9.26 -23.06 -1.16
C ALA A 40 -9.90 -21.83 -0.49
N ILE A 41 -9.11 -20.76 -0.32
CA ILE A 41 -9.59 -19.46 0.20
C ILE A 41 -10.58 -18.85 -0.81
N ALA A 42 -10.27 -18.84 -2.11
CA ALA A 42 -11.19 -18.36 -3.16
C ALA A 42 -12.52 -19.13 -3.14
N GLY A 43 -12.47 -20.45 -2.95
CA GLY A 43 -13.63 -21.30 -2.88
C GLY A 43 -14.56 -20.94 -1.74
N SER A 44 -14.06 -20.76 -0.51
CA SER A 44 -14.89 -20.34 0.63
C SER A 44 -15.42 -18.92 0.43
N LEU A 45 -14.61 -18.03 -0.12
CA LEU A 45 -15.01 -16.66 -0.44
C LEU A 45 -16.19 -16.61 -1.42
N LEU A 46 -16.17 -17.40 -2.49
CA LEU A 46 -17.27 -17.43 -3.46
C LEU A 46 -18.61 -17.87 -2.86
N VAL A 47 -18.58 -18.70 -1.81
CA VAL A 47 -19.79 -19.17 -1.12
C VAL A 47 -20.35 -18.08 -0.18
N GLU A 48 -19.47 -17.32 0.48
CA GLU A 48 -19.86 -16.35 1.49
C GLU A 48 -20.01 -14.91 0.97
N ILE A 49 -19.46 -14.61 -0.21
CA ILE A 49 -19.48 -13.26 -0.75
C ILE A 49 -20.91 -12.84 -1.12
N SER A 50 -21.26 -11.63 -0.72
CA SER A 50 -22.51 -11.02 -1.16
C SER A 50 -22.40 -10.60 -2.63
N LEU A 51 -22.92 -11.43 -3.53
CA LEU A 51 -22.97 -11.13 -4.98
C LEU A 51 -23.59 -9.76 -5.30
N PRO A 52 -24.69 -9.32 -4.64
CA PRO A 52 -25.21 -7.97 -4.86
C PRO A 52 -24.22 -6.86 -4.49
N LYS A 53 -23.49 -7.01 -3.37
CA LYS A 53 -22.47 -6.04 -2.97
C LYS A 53 -21.27 -6.05 -3.92
N LEU A 54 -20.84 -7.23 -4.36
CA LEU A 54 -19.76 -7.37 -5.32
C LEU A 54 -20.12 -6.71 -6.65
N LEU A 55 -21.33 -6.98 -7.16
CA LEU A 55 -21.84 -6.37 -8.39
C LEU A 55 -21.89 -4.85 -8.24
N PHE A 56 -22.42 -4.33 -7.13
CA PHE A 56 -22.45 -2.89 -6.87
C PHE A 56 -21.06 -2.27 -6.83
N ALA A 57 -20.11 -2.89 -6.11
CA ALA A 57 -18.73 -2.42 -6.02
C ALA A 57 -18.05 -2.41 -7.39
N TRP A 58 -18.21 -3.47 -8.18
CA TRP A 58 -17.69 -3.56 -9.54
C TRP A 58 -18.31 -2.50 -10.46
N THR A 59 -19.62 -2.31 -10.37
CA THR A 59 -20.33 -1.28 -11.14
C THR A 59 -19.83 0.12 -10.77
N ALA A 60 -19.67 0.42 -9.49
CA ALA A 60 -19.26 1.75 -9.02
C ALA A 60 -17.78 2.06 -9.29
N LEU A 61 -16.88 1.08 -9.15
CA LEU A 61 -15.43 1.28 -9.24
C LEU A 61 -14.85 1.08 -10.64
N LEU A 62 -15.50 0.28 -11.49
CA LEU A 62 -15.00 -0.07 -12.81
C LEU A 62 -15.97 0.32 -13.92
N LEU A 63 -17.21 -0.17 -13.89
CA LEU A 63 -18.15 0.04 -15.01
C LEU A 63 -18.51 1.52 -15.17
N LEU A 64 -18.93 2.19 -14.09
CA LEU A 64 -19.35 3.58 -14.14
C LEU A 64 -18.20 4.51 -14.59
N PRO A 65 -16.98 4.42 -14.03
CA PRO A 65 -15.80 5.11 -14.55
C PRO A 65 -15.55 4.87 -16.05
N ALA A 66 -15.64 3.62 -16.51
CA ALA A 66 -15.44 3.28 -17.91
C ALA A 66 -16.53 3.91 -18.81
N VAL A 67 -17.80 3.80 -18.42
CA VAL A 67 -18.93 4.40 -19.14
C VAL A 67 -18.78 5.92 -19.21
N LEU A 68 -18.42 6.59 -18.11
CA LEU A 68 -18.21 8.03 -18.09
C LEU A 68 -17.07 8.46 -19.03
N LEU A 69 -15.98 7.69 -19.06
CA LEU A 69 -14.85 7.94 -19.95
C LEU A 69 -15.25 7.78 -21.43
N GLY A 70 -16.02 6.75 -21.78
CA GLY A 70 -16.48 6.52 -23.15
C GLY A 70 -17.59 7.48 -23.62
N LEU A 71 -18.36 8.04 -22.70
CA LEU A 71 -19.43 9.00 -22.97
C LEU A 71 -18.88 10.41 -23.20
N ALA A 72 -17.75 10.75 -22.58
CA ALA A 72 -17.17 12.09 -22.62
C ALA A 72 -16.94 12.63 -24.06
N PRO A 73 -16.40 11.87 -25.03
CA PRO A 73 -16.26 12.34 -26.41
C PRO A 73 -17.60 12.68 -27.09
N LEU A 74 -18.66 11.91 -26.79
CA LEU A 74 -19.99 12.14 -27.35
C LEU A 74 -20.62 13.42 -26.79
N LEU A 75 -20.50 13.65 -25.48
CA LEU A 75 -20.97 14.90 -24.86
C LEU A 75 -20.18 16.11 -25.35
N ALA A 76 -18.87 15.98 -25.48
CA ALA A 76 -18.01 17.05 -25.97
C ALA A 76 -18.35 17.41 -27.43
N SER A 77 -18.51 16.42 -28.31
CA SER A 77 -18.85 16.64 -29.72
C SER A 77 -20.26 17.21 -29.90
N ALA A 78 -21.26 16.71 -29.16
CA ALA A 78 -22.62 17.25 -29.18
C ALA A 78 -22.66 18.71 -28.73
N TRP A 79 -21.94 19.05 -27.66
CA TRP A 79 -21.83 20.43 -27.18
C TRP A 79 -21.13 21.35 -28.20
N LEU A 80 -20.04 20.89 -28.82
CA LEU A 80 -19.33 21.64 -29.86
C LEU A 80 -20.22 21.88 -31.10
N SER A 81 -21.05 20.91 -31.48
CA SER A 81 -22.02 21.08 -32.58
C SER A 81 -23.01 22.20 -32.28
N ILE A 82 -23.60 22.21 -31.07
CA ILE A 82 -24.53 23.26 -30.64
C ILE A 82 -23.83 24.62 -30.64
N LEU A 83 -22.61 24.69 -30.11
CA LEU A 83 -21.84 25.93 -30.08
C LEU A 83 -21.58 26.45 -31.51
N SER A 84 -21.16 25.57 -32.40
CA SER A 84 -20.88 25.90 -33.81
C SER A 84 -22.14 26.38 -34.55
N GLU A 85 -23.26 25.66 -34.41
CA GLU A 85 -24.55 26.05 -35.00
C GLU A 85 -25.02 27.42 -34.50
N LYS A 86 -24.85 27.72 -33.20
CA LYS A 86 -25.23 29.01 -32.63
C LYS A 86 -24.29 30.14 -33.06
N ILE A 87 -23.00 29.87 -33.23
CA ILE A 87 -22.02 30.84 -33.77
C ILE A 87 -22.37 31.24 -35.21
N LEU A 88 -22.78 30.28 -36.04
CA LEU A 88 -23.13 30.51 -37.44
C LEU A 88 -24.40 31.36 -37.63
N VAL A 89 -25.26 31.45 -36.62
CA VAL A 89 -26.54 32.19 -36.64
C VAL A 89 -26.43 33.51 -35.84
N LEU A 90 -25.22 34.03 -35.60
CA LEU A 90 -25.03 35.31 -34.91
C LEU A 90 -25.45 36.51 -35.79
N THR A 91 -26.75 36.75 -35.88
CA THR A 91 -27.31 37.97 -36.49
C THR A 91 -28.16 38.78 -35.52
N GLU A 92 -28.46 38.26 -34.32
CA GLU A 92 -29.35 38.89 -33.33
C GLU A 92 -28.74 38.92 -31.92
N ILE A 93 -29.08 39.95 -31.14
CA ILE A 93 -28.65 40.13 -29.73
C ILE A 93 -29.05 38.91 -28.86
N GLY A 94 -30.19 38.28 -29.15
CA GLY A 94 -30.65 37.06 -28.48
C GLY A 94 -29.72 35.86 -28.72
N ALA A 95 -29.14 35.72 -29.91
CA ALA A 95 -28.18 34.66 -30.23
C ALA A 95 -26.85 34.88 -29.48
N ALA A 96 -26.40 36.13 -29.33
CA ALA A 96 -25.21 36.47 -28.56
C ALA A 96 -25.39 36.19 -27.05
N LEU A 97 -26.54 36.55 -26.47
CA LEU A 97 -26.86 36.24 -25.07
C LEU A 97 -26.96 34.72 -24.82
N MET A 98 -27.55 33.98 -25.76
CA MET A 98 -27.61 32.51 -25.69
C MET A 98 -26.22 31.88 -25.81
N LEU A 99 -25.34 32.41 -26.66
CA LEU A 99 -23.95 31.96 -26.77
C LEU A 99 -23.18 32.19 -25.46
N ILE A 100 -23.33 33.38 -24.84
CA ILE A 100 -22.72 33.67 -23.53
C ILE A 100 -23.23 32.69 -22.47
N ALA A 101 -24.53 32.39 -22.45
CA ALA A 101 -25.10 31.41 -21.53
C ALA A 101 -24.55 29.99 -21.77
N ILE A 102 -24.41 29.55 -23.03
CA ILE A 102 -23.85 28.23 -23.39
C ILE A 102 -22.38 28.14 -23.03
N VAL A 103 -21.59 29.19 -23.27
CA VAL A 103 -20.17 29.26 -22.90
C VAL A 103 -20.01 29.30 -21.38
N ALA A 104 -20.85 30.07 -20.67
CA ALA A 104 -20.84 30.10 -19.21
C ALA A 104 -21.23 28.73 -18.61
N LEU A 105 -22.30 28.11 -19.11
CA LEU A 105 -22.69 26.74 -18.73
C LEU A 105 -21.58 25.74 -19.03
N GLY A 106 -20.94 25.82 -20.20
CA GLY A 106 -19.76 25.00 -20.53
C GLY A 106 -18.61 25.24 -19.55
N TRP A 107 -18.31 26.49 -19.22
CA TRP A 107 -17.22 26.85 -18.30
C TRP A 107 -17.44 26.37 -16.87
N PHE A 108 -18.68 26.38 -16.38
CA PHE A 108 -19.02 25.88 -15.04
C PHE A 108 -19.24 24.37 -15.00
N ALA A 109 -19.82 23.77 -16.05
CA ALA A 109 -20.12 22.33 -16.10
C ALA A 109 -18.92 21.47 -16.51
N TRP A 110 -17.96 21.99 -17.29
CA TRP A 110 -16.82 21.18 -17.74
C TRP A 110 -15.81 20.89 -16.62
N ARG A 111 -15.65 21.79 -15.63
CA ARG A 111 -14.66 21.59 -14.55
C ARG A 111 -15.02 20.38 -13.67
N PRO A 112 -16.26 20.22 -13.17
CA PRO A 112 -16.66 18.99 -12.48
C PRO A 112 -16.56 17.75 -13.37
N LEU A 113 -16.98 17.85 -14.64
CA LEU A 113 -16.98 16.73 -15.58
C LEU A 113 -15.55 16.23 -15.85
N LEU A 114 -14.61 17.12 -16.11
CA LEU A 114 -13.20 16.79 -16.25
C LEU A 114 -12.68 16.08 -15.01
N ARG A 115 -13.00 16.61 -13.83
CA ARG A 115 -12.53 16.03 -12.57
C ARG A 115 -13.06 14.61 -12.38
N ILE A 116 -14.30 14.37 -12.79
CA ILE A 116 -14.92 13.04 -12.79
C ILE A 116 -14.21 12.12 -13.80
N VAL A 117 -13.96 12.58 -15.03
CA VAL A 117 -13.25 11.82 -16.07
C VAL A 117 -11.83 11.49 -15.63
N GLU A 118 -11.11 12.46 -15.08
CA GLU A 118 -9.76 12.32 -14.55
C GLU A 118 -9.73 11.30 -13.41
N THR A 119 -10.61 11.44 -12.42
CA THR A 119 -10.71 10.48 -11.30
C THR A 119 -11.05 9.08 -11.81
N SER A 120 -11.96 8.98 -12.79
CA SER A 120 -12.36 7.71 -13.41
C SER A 120 -11.20 7.04 -14.13
N PHE A 121 -10.42 7.82 -14.88
CA PHE A 121 -9.23 7.36 -15.58
C PHE A 121 -8.17 6.84 -14.59
N TRP A 122 -7.86 7.61 -13.55
CA TRP A 122 -6.87 7.20 -12.54
C TRP A 122 -7.32 5.98 -11.75
N SER A 123 -8.61 5.88 -11.43
CA SER A 123 -9.22 4.70 -10.79
C SER A 123 -9.04 3.45 -11.67
N LEU A 124 -9.42 3.51 -12.95
CA LEU A 124 -9.24 2.40 -13.89
C LEU A 124 -7.76 2.04 -14.08
N ASN A 125 -6.89 3.04 -14.12
CA ASN A 125 -5.47 2.83 -14.25
C ASN A 125 -4.88 2.05 -13.06
N ALA A 126 -5.25 2.44 -11.83
CA ALA A 126 -4.80 1.78 -10.61
C ALA A 126 -5.39 0.38 -10.42
N LEU A 127 -6.67 0.19 -10.77
CA LEU A 127 -7.38 -1.07 -10.53
C LEU A 127 -7.21 -2.12 -11.62
N ALA A 128 -6.95 -1.72 -12.87
CA ALA A 128 -6.92 -2.63 -14.02
C ALA A 128 -5.64 -2.53 -14.84
N VAL A 129 -5.26 -1.32 -15.28
CA VAL A 129 -4.19 -1.14 -16.29
C VAL A 129 -2.81 -1.49 -15.71
N GLN A 130 -2.40 -0.86 -14.61
CA GLN A 130 -1.09 -1.13 -14.00
C GLN A 130 -0.98 -2.56 -13.45
N PRO A 131 -1.99 -3.12 -12.76
CA PRO A 131 -1.95 -4.53 -12.34
C PRO A 131 -1.80 -5.49 -13.52
N SER A 132 -2.43 -5.22 -14.67
CA SER A 132 -2.30 -6.07 -15.85
C SER A 132 -0.87 -6.10 -16.39
N TYR A 133 -0.20 -4.94 -16.42
CA TYR A 133 1.21 -4.87 -16.80
C TYR A 133 2.11 -5.60 -15.81
N ALA A 134 1.94 -5.34 -14.51
CA ALA A 134 2.71 -6.01 -13.45
C ALA A 134 2.53 -7.52 -13.49
N PHE A 135 1.30 -8.01 -13.65
CA PHE A 135 0.99 -9.43 -13.81
C PHE A 135 1.72 -10.04 -15.02
N CYS A 136 1.61 -9.42 -16.20
CA CYS A 136 2.26 -9.91 -17.41
C CYS A 136 3.78 -9.98 -17.25
N ARG A 137 4.38 -8.95 -16.65
CA ARG A 137 5.81 -8.87 -16.35
C ARG A 137 6.25 -9.99 -15.41
N GLU A 138 5.56 -10.18 -14.29
CA GLU A 138 5.92 -11.23 -13.33
C GLU A 138 5.62 -12.63 -13.85
N ALA A 139 4.59 -12.82 -14.70
CA ALA A 139 4.32 -14.09 -15.36
C ALA A 139 5.49 -14.51 -16.26
N LEU A 140 6.00 -13.59 -17.09
CA LEU A 140 7.17 -13.86 -17.93
C LEU A 140 8.43 -14.12 -17.09
N ARG A 141 8.66 -13.34 -16.02
CA ARG A 141 9.80 -13.54 -15.12
C ARG A 141 9.73 -14.90 -14.43
N HIS A 142 8.58 -15.25 -13.86
CA HIS A 142 8.39 -16.52 -13.17
C HIS A 142 8.60 -17.71 -14.12
N LEU A 143 8.03 -17.65 -15.33
CA LEU A 143 8.19 -18.71 -16.32
C LEU A 143 9.66 -18.87 -16.76
N THR A 144 10.32 -17.77 -17.11
CA THR A 144 11.71 -17.81 -17.57
C THR A 144 12.69 -18.21 -16.47
N GLU A 145 12.53 -17.70 -15.25
CA GLU A 145 13.36 -18.07 -14.11
C GLU A 145 13.18 -19.54 -13.71
N ARG A 146 11.97 -20.09 -13.88
CA ARG A 146 11.72 -21.51 -13.65
C ARG A 146 12.34 -22.40 -14.72
N ILE A 147 12.33 -21.99 -15.99
CA ILE A 147 12.94 -22.74 -17.09
C ILE A 147 14.48 -22.81 -16.92
N TRP A 148 15.11 -21.71 -16.50
CA TRP A 148 16.58 -21.61 -16.38
C TRP A 148 17.10 -21.62 -14.93
N GLN A 149 16.32 -22.15 -13.98
CA GLN A 149 16.62 -22.03 -12.54
C GLN A 149 18.06 -22.44 -12.19
N ASN A 150 18.56 -23.53 -12.77
CA ASN A 150 19.89 -24.09 -12.48
C ASN A 150 21.05 -23.40 -13.23
N SER A 151 20.77 -22.44 -14.11
CA SER A 151 21.77 -21.79 -14.98
C SER A 151 21.84 -20.27 -14.81
N LEU A 152 20.98 -19.68 -13.97
CA LEU A 152 20.89 -18.24 -13.79
C LEU A 152 21.89 -17.70 -12.77
N THR A 153 23.04 -17.23 -13.25
CA THR A 153 23.92 -16.35 -12.47
C THR A 153 23.21 -15.02 -12.16
N PRO A 154 23.62 -14.27 -11.11
CA PRO A 154 22.98 -12.99 -10.77
C PRO A 154 22.94 -12.00 -11.95
N ASN A 155 24.05 -11.89 -12.69
CA ASN A 155 24.14 -11.05 -13.88
C ASN A 155 23.19 -11.50 -15.00
N LEU A 156 23.07 -12.80 -15.23
CA LEU A 156 22.14 -13.32 -16.23
C LEU A 156 20.68 -13.10 -15.81
N ARG A 157 20.35 -13.29 -14.52
CA ARG A 157 19.02 -13.01 -13.96
C ARG A 157 18.59 -11.57 -14.21
N MET A 158 19.48 -10.60 -13.97
CA MET A 158 19.19 -9.19 -14.28
C MET A 158 18.90 -8.96 -15.77
N ARG A 159 19.70 -9.55 -16.67
CA ARG A 159 19.47 -9.44 -18.12
C ARG A 159 18.14 -10.05 -18.55
N VAL A 160 17.79 -11.22 -18.00
CA VAL A 160 16.51 -11.88 -18.25
C VAL A 160 15.35 -11.03 -17.74
N ARG A 161 15.41 -10.51 -16.51
CA ARG A 161 14.37 -9.63 -15.96
C ARG A 161 14.16 -8.35 -16.80
N ARG A 162 15.24 -7.74 -17.30
CA ARG A 162 15.16 -6.62 -18.26
C ARG A 162 14.43 -7.05 -19.54
N ALA A 163 14.80 -8.19 -20.12
CA ALA A 163 14.15 -8.73 -21.31
C ALA A 163 12.66 -9.03 -21.09
N CYS A 164 12.29 -9.66 -19.96
CA CYS A 164 10.90 -9.92 -19.58
C CYS A 164 10.10 -8.62 -19.44
N SER A 165 10.70 -7.54 -18.93
CA SER A 165 10.03 -6.24 -18.78
C SER A 165 9.69 -5.62 -20.14
N ARG A 166 10.63 -5.67 -21.11
CA ARG A 166 10.34 -5.27 -22.50
C ARG A 166 9.31 -6.17 -23.15
N GLY A 167 9.48 -7.48 -22.99
CA GLY A 167 8.58 -8.49 -23.56
C GLY A 167 7.14 -8.30 -23.09
N ALA A 168 6.93 -8.10 -21.79
CA ALA A 168 5.61 -7.82 -21.23
C ALA A 168 5.00 -6.53 -21.81
N GLY A 169 5.80 -5.46 -21.91
CA GLY A 169 5.35 -4.20 -22.50
C GLY A 169 4.91 -4.34 -23.95
N ILE A 170 5.69 -5.05 -24.77
CA ILE A 170 5.40 -5.32 -26.19
C ILE A 170 4.17 -6.22 -26.34
N LEU A 171 4.11 -7.33 -25.61
CA LEU A 171 3.00 -8.28 -25.69
C LEU A 171 1.67 -7.64 -25.29
N LEU A 172 1.66 -6.91 -24.17
CA LEU A 172 0.46 -6.22 -23.70
C LEU A 172 0.07 -5.07 -24.64
N SER A 173 1.07 -4.38 -25.22
CA SER A 173 0.83 -3.31 -26.20
C SER A 173 0.19 -3.84 -27.48
N ALA A 174 0.73 -4.92 -28.03
CA ALA A 174 0.17 -5.58 -29.21
C ALA A 174 -1.24 -6.13 -28.95
N GLY A 175 -1.46 -6.76 -27.79
CA GLY A 175 -2.79 -7.26 -27.40
C GLY A 175 -3.81 -6.15 -27.26
N ALA A 176 -3.46 -5.04 -26.59
CA ALA A 176 -4.33 -3.89 -26.43
C ALA A 176 -4.61 -3.18 -27.76
N ALA A 177 -3.60 -3.01 -28.63
CA ALA A 177 -3.79 -2.47 -29.97
C ALA A 177 -4.72 -3.34 -30.81
N LEU A 178 -4.60 -4.67 -30.72
CA LEU A 178 -5.52 -5.60 -31.40
C LEU A 178 -6.96 -5.43 -30.89
N ILE A 179 -7.17 -5.34 -29.57
CA ILE A 179 -8.50 -5.08 -29.00
C ILE A 179 -9.07 -3.75 -29.52
N ALA A 180 -8.25 -2.69 -29.54
CA ALA A 180 -8.67 -1.39 -30.06
C ALA A 180 -9.08 -1.49 -31.54
N ILE A 181 -8.32 -2.19 -32.38
CA ILE A 181 -8.62 -2.41 -33.81
C ILE A 181 -9.94 -3.19 -33.98
N LEU A 182 -10.15 -4.24 -33.18
CA LEU A 182 -11.35 -5.09 -33.27
C LEU A 182 -12.62 -4.35 -32.81
N VAL A 183 -12.51 -3.45 -31.83
CA VAL A 183 -13.63 -2.67 -31.28
C VAL A 183 -13.83 -1.34 -32.03
N TRP A 184 -12.84 -0.86 -32.78
CA TRP A 184 -12.92 0.38 -33.55
C TRP A 184 -14.20 0.52 -34.41
N PRO A 185 -14.66 -0.51 -35.15
CA PRO A 185 -15.86 -0.40 -35.99
C PRO A 185 -17.16 -0.15 -35.22
N THR A 186 -17.19 -0.48 -33.92
CA THR A 186 -18.36 -0.25 -33.05
C THR A 186 -18.24 1.03 -32.22
N SER A 187 -17.09 1.70 -32.26
CA SER A 187 -16.87 2.99 -31.59
C SER A 187 -17.51 4.15 -32.37
N GLN A 188 -17.93 5.18 -31.66
CA GLN A 188 -18.50 6.40 -32.23
C GLN A 188 -17.94 7.62 -31.51
N TRP A 189 -17.26 8.51 -32.23
CA TRP A 189 -16.56 9.65 -31.62
C TRP A 189 -17.33 10.97 -31.71
N THR A 190 -18.39 10.99 -32.51
CA THR A 190 -19.22 12.17 -32.76
C THR A 190 -20.70 11.79 -32.68
N ALA A 191 -21.50 12.57 -31.96
CA ALA A 191 -22.96 12.40 -31.89
C ALA A 191 -23.68 13.75 -31.90
N GLY A 192 -24.87 13.78 -32.49
CA GLY A 192 -25.85 14.87 -32.32
C GLY A 192 -26.76 14.63 -31.13
N LEU A 193 -27.59 15.64 -30.77
CA LEU A 193 -28.54 15.55 -29.65
C LEU A 193 -29.57 14.42 -29.80
N ILE A 194 -29.98 14.12 -31.04
CA ILE A 194 -30.98 13.07 -31.33
C ILE A 194 -30.37 11.67 -31.12
N ASP A 195 -29.07 11.51 -31.38
CA ASP A 195 -28.37 10.24 -31.21
C ASP A 195 -28.25 9.86 -29.72
N LEU A 196 -28.24 10.85 -28.82
CA LEU A 196 -28.24 10.65 -27.37
C LEU A 196 -29.59 10.15 -26.82
N ALA A 197 -30.69 10.28 -27.59
CA ALA A 197 -32.02 9.87 -27.16
C ALA A 197 -32.28 8.35 -27.34
N ILE A 198 -31.43 7.64 -28.11
CA ILE A 198 -31.57 6.20 -28.37
C ILE A 198 -30.73 5.41 -27.36
N GLY A 199 -31.34 5.06 -26.23
CA GLY A 199 -30.65 4.50 -25.06
C GLY A 199 -29.78 3.26 -25.33
N HIS A 200 -30.24 2.28 -26.12
CA HIS A 200 -29.46 1.07 -26.42
C HIS A 200 -28.21 1.37 -27.27
N HIS A 201 -28.34 2.22 -28.30
CA HIS A 201 -27.23 2.60 -29.16
C HIS A 201 -26.17 3.38 -28.38
N LEU A 202 -26.61 4.27 -27.48
CA LEU A 202 -25.73 5.03 -26.61
C LEU A 202 -24.91 4.15 -25.66
N VAL A 203 -25.51 3.11 -25.08
CA VAL A 203 -24.80 2.20 -24.17
C VAL A 203 -23.70 1.44 -24.90
N VAL A 204 -24.00 0.84 -26.06
CA VAL A 204 -23.03 0.06 -26.84
C VAL A 204 -21.87 0.94 -27.32
N THR A 205 -22.16 2.10 -27.88
CA THR A 205 -21.15 3.04 -28.38
C THR A 205 -20.28 3.61 -27.26
N THR A 206 -20.88 3.95 -26.12
CA THR A 206 -20.16 4.41 -24.93
C THR A 206 -19.17 3.35 -24.43
N LEU A 207 -19.61 2.09 -24.32
CA LEU A 207 -18.73 1.00 -23.93
C LEU A 207 -17.62 0.75 -24.96
N ALA A 208 -17.94 0.79 -26.26
CA ALA A 208 -16.96 0.65 -27.33
C ALA A 208 -15.89 1.76 -27.28
N ASN A 209 -16.30 3.02 -27.11
CA ASN A 209 -15.40 4.16 -26.92
C ASN A 209 -14.49 3.97 -25.71
N ALA A 210 -15.06 3.56 -24.57
CA ALA A 210 -14.30 3.31 -23.36
C ALA A 210 -13.23 2.23 -23.58
N VAL A 211 -13.60 1.11 -24.21
CA VAL A 211 -12.67 0.02 -24.53
C VAL A 211 -11.56 0.49 -25.48
N VAL A 212 -11.88 1.28 -26.50
CA VAL A 212 -10.86 1.84 -27.40
C VAL A 212 -9.94 2.80 -26.65
N LEU A 213 -10.47 3.73 -25.85
CA LEU A 213 -9.65 4.68 -25.08
C LEU A 213 -8.71 3.97 -24.11
N VAL A 214 -9.23 3.04 -23.30
CA VAL A 214 -8.45 2.27 -22.34
C VAL A 214 -7.43 1.38 -23.05
N SER A 215 -7.79 0.74 -24.17
CA SER A 215 -6.87 -0.09 -24.95
C SER A 215 -5.75 0.72 -25.59
N CYS A 216 -6.05 1.88 -26.18
CA CYS A 216 -5.03 2.76 -26.75
C CYS A 216 -4.08 3.29 -25.67
N TYR A 217 -4.61 3.70 -24.51
CA TYR A 217 -3.80 4.10 -23.37
C TYR A 217 -2.94 2.95 -22.86
N LEU A 218 -3.51 1.78 -22.62
CA LEU A 218 -2.78 0.59 -22.18
C LEU A 218 -1.67 0.24 -23.18
N ALA A 219 -1.93 0.34 -24.49
CA ALA A 219 -0.94 0.05 -25.51
C ALA A 219 0.28 0.98 -25.46
N ALA A 220 0.05 2.28 -25.30
CA ALA A 220 1.14 3.25 -25.16
C ALA A 220 1.84 3.13 -23.80
N ALA A 221 1.07 3.03 -22.72
CA ALA A 221 1.56 2.98 -21.35
C ALA A 221 2.38 1.70 -21.08
N SER A 222 1.90 0.52 -21.50
CA SER A 222 2.63 -0.74 -21.31
C SER A 222 3.95 -0.75 -22.07
N LEU A 223 4.01 -0.13 -23.25
CA LEU A 223 5.25 0.01 -24.01
C LEU A 223 6.22 0.93 -23.26
N ALA A 224 5.75 2.12 -22.85
CA ALA A 224 6.56 3.08 -22.10
C ALA A 224 7.08 2.46 -20.78
N TRP A 225 6.24 1.80 -20.00
CA TRP A 225 6.63 1.11 -18.76
C TRP A 225 7.56 -0.06 -19.03
N GLY A 226 7.28 -0.88 -20.05
CA GLY A 226 8.11 -2.01 -20.47
C GLY A 226 9.56 -1.61 -20.77
N PHE A 227 9.74 -0.51 -21.50
CA PHE A 227 11.06 0.01 -21.78
C PHE A 227 11.69 0.71 -20.58
N ALA A 228 10.92 1.51 -19.83
CA ALA A 228 11.43 2.19 -18.63
C ALA A 228 11.91 1.20 -17.55
N ASP A 229 11.14 0.16 -17.28
CA ASP A 229 11.49 -0.91 -16.34
C ASP A 229 12.70 -1.71 -16.82
N ALA A 230 12.85 -1.88 -18.14
CA ALA A 230 13.98 -2.60 -18.70
C ALA A 230 15.27 -1.77 -18.78
N SER A 231 15.16 -0.44 -18.77
CA SER A 231 16.31 0.47 -18.67
C SER A 231 16.74 0.71 -17.22
N MET A 232 15.84 0.50 -16.26
CA MET A 232 16.13 0.61 -14.85
C MET A 232 17.04 -0.52 -14.37
N ASP A 233 17.86 -0.25 -13.36
CA ASP A 233 18.56 -1.28 -12.62
C ASP A 233 17.58 -2.26 -11.98
N GLN A 234 17.89 -3.55 -12.10
CA GLN A 234 17.02 -4.61 -11.59
C GLN A 234 17.39 -4.89 -10.13
N PRO A 235 16.41 -5.29 -9.30
CA PRO A 235 16.68 -5.66 -7.92
C PRO A 235 17.67 -6.83 -7.85
N ALA A 236 18.71 -6.66 -7.05
CA ALA A 236 19.76 -7.63 -6.77
C ALA A 236 20.07 -7.63 -5.27
N ASP A 237 20.58 -8.76 -4.76
CA ASP A 237 21.08 -8.83 -3.39
C ASP A 237 22.22 -7.83 -3.19
N LEU A 238 22.36 -7.33 -1.96
CA LEU A 238 23.40 -6.35 -1.67
C LEU A 238 24.77 -7.01 -1.82
N ALA A 239 25.63 -6.43 -2.66
CA ALA A 239 26.92 -7.02 -3.00
C ALA A 239 27.89 -7.06 -1.81
N ALA A 240 27.88 -6.01 -0.99
CA ALA A 240 28.66 -5.91 0.24
C ALA A 240 28.05 -4.81 1.14
N PHE A 241 28.23 -4.95 2.45
CA PHE A 241 27.96 -3.89 3.41
C PHE A 241 29.11 -2.88 3.44
N ASP A 242 28.78 -1.63 3.78
CA ASP A 242 29.75 -0.56 3.94
C ASP A 242 30.52 -0.74 5.26
N ILE A 243 31.82 -0.47 5.24
CA ILE A 243 32.66 -0.57 6.45
C ILE A 243 32.59 0.75 7.23
N PRO A 244 32.30 0.72 8.54
CA PRO A 244 32.30 1.92 9.36
C PRO A 244 33.64 2.65 9.35
N GLY A 245 33.63 3.93 8.98
CA GLY A 245 34.76 4.83 9.26
C GLY A 245 34.87 5.07 10.75
N SER A 246 36.09 5.17 11.29
CA SER A 246 36.34 5.29 12.74
C SER A 246 35.66 6.48 13.40
N ASP A 247 35.43 7.57 12.65
CA ASP A 247 34.87 8.83 13.15
C ASP A 247 33.44 9.12 12.61
N ALA A 248 32.84 8.20 11.86
CA ALA A 248 31.53 8.43 11.26
C ALA A 248 30.41 8.37 12.32
N ARG A 249 29.46 9.31 12.29
CA ARG A 249 28.22 9.19 13.08
C ARG A 249 27.47 7.96 12.60
N ILE A 250 27.19 7.04 13.53
CA ILE A 250 26.35 5.87 13.32
C ILE A 250 24.96 6.17 13.90
N TRP A 251 23.93 5.90 13.11
CA TRP A 251 22.53 5.86 13.55
C TRP A 251 22.10 4.41 13.68
N ARG A 252 21.65 4.03 14.88
CA ARG A 252 21.16 2.70 15.21
C ARG A 252 19.64 2.68 15.12
N VAL A 253 19.12 1.97 14.13
CA VAL A 253 17.68 1.92 13.84
C VAL A 253 17.19 0.48 13.96
N ALA A 254 16.40 0.20 15.00
CA ALA A 254 15.69 -1.06 15.10
C ALA A 254 14.55 -1.07 14.09
N HIS A 255 14.48 -2.09 13.23
CA HIS A 255 13.46 -2.21 12.19
C HIS A 255 12.62 -3.45 12.44
N LEU A 256 11.40 -3.20 12.92
CA LEU A 256 10.36 -4.20 13.13
C LEU A 256 9.29 -4.00 12.05
N SER A 257 8.55 -5.05 11.76
CA SER A 257 7.42 -4.99 10.84
C SER A 257 6.46 -6.14 11.11
N ASP A 258 5.21 -5.99 10.69
CA ASP A 258 4.25 -7.09 10.64
C ASP A 258 4.14 -7.80 12.00
N VAL A 259 3.91 -7.04 13.08
CA VAL A 259 3.78 -7.60 14.43
C VAL A 259 2.41 -8.22 14.65
N HIS A 260 1.39 -7.78 13.91
CA HIS A 260 0.02 -8.31 13.90
C HIS A 260 -0.49 -8.61 15.32
N VAL A 261 -0.60 -7.58 16.14
CA VAL A 261 -1.21 -7.72 17.47
C VAL A 261 -2.66 -8.17 17.30
N VAL A 262 -3.03 -9.18 18.09
CA VAL A 262 -4.41 -9.71 18.17
C VAL A 262 -5.08 -9.20 19.44
N GLY A 263 -6.41 -9.07 19.43
CA GLY A 263 -7.16 -8.54 20.58
C GLY A 263 -7.43 -9.55 21.69
N GLU A 264 -6.98 -10.80 21.52
CA GLU A 264 -7.26 -11.91 22.43
C GLU A 264 -5.95 -12.56 22.91
N ARG A 265 -5.91 -12.95 24.20
CA ARG A 265 -4.76 -13.66 24.80
C ARG A 265 -4.33 -14.92 24.02
N TYR A 266 -5.30 -15.61 23.45
CA TYR A 266 -5.10 -16.84 22.67
C TYR A 266 -5.46 -16.67 21.19
N GLY A 267 -5.51 -15.44 20.69
CA GLY A 267 -5.91 -15.16 19.32
C GLY A 267 -4.90 -15.64 18.28
N PHE A 268 -5.41 -16.04 17.11
CA PHE A 268 -4.62 -16.44 15.94
C PHE A 268 -4.64 -15.36 14.85
N ARG A 269 -3.49 -15.11 14.24
CA ARG A 269 -3.37 -14.08 13.18
C ARG A 269 -3.92 -14.61 11.86
N ILE A 270 -4.54 -13.73 11.08
CA ILE A 270 -5.11 -14.05 9.76
C ILE A 270 -4.08 -14.78 8.90
N GLU A 271 -2.86 -14.27 8.83
CA GLU A 271 -1.85 -14.71 7.86
C GLU A 271 -1.33 -16.15 8.13
N CYS A 272 -1.12 -16.51 9.40
CA CYS A 272 -0.51 -17.78 9.77
C CYS A 272 -1.50 -18.81 10.32
N GLY A 273 -2.70 -18.40 10.78
CA GLY A 273 -3.62 -19.28 11.50
C GLY A 273 -2.92 -19.98 12.66
N ARG A 274 -3.21 -21.28 12.86
CA ARG A 274 -2.63 -22.10 13.94
C ARG A 274 -1.18 -22.52 13.73
N ALA A 275 -0.59 -22.28 12.55
CA ALA A 275 0.82 -22.61 12.32
C ALA A 275 1.81 -21.52 12.78
N GLY A 276 1.32 -20.34 13.16
CA GLY A 276 2.15 -19.30 13.73
C GLY A 276 1.96 -19.17 15.25
N PRO A 277 2.55 -18.13 15.86
CA PRO A 277 2.42 -17.91 17.29
C PRO A 277 1.00 -17.48 17.67
N ARG A 278 0.62 -17.86 18.88
CA ARG A 278 -0.66 -17.52 19.50
C ARG A 278 -0.52 -16.31 20.42
N GLY A 279 -1.51 -15.42 20.44
CA GLY A 279 -1.52 -14.25 21.32
C GLY A 279 -0.37 -13.27 21.05
N ASN A 280 -0.03 -12.46 22.04
CA ASN A 280 0.91 -11.32 21.91
C ASN A 280 2.23 -11.51 22.69
N GLU A 281 2.45 -12.67 23.30
CA GLU A 281 3.62 -12.94 24.16
C GLU A 281 4.94 -12.74 23.42
N ARG A 282 5.03 -13.13 22.15
CA ARG A 282 6.23 -12.94 21.32
C ARG A 282 6.52 -11.46 21.02
N PHE A 283 5.48 -10.65 20.82
CA PHE A 283 5.65 -9.20 20.64
C PHE A 283 6.14 -8.55 21.94
N ALA A 284 5.57 -8.93 23.08
CA ALA A 284 6.06 -8.47 24.39
C ALA A 284 7.52 -8.86 24.62
N ALA A 285 7.91 -10.09 24.27
CA ALA A 285 9.30 -10.54 24.34
C ALA A 285 10.24 -9.72 23.43
N ALA A 286 9.78 -9.38 22.22
CA ALA A 286 10.52 -8.52 21.30
C ALA A 286 10.75 -7.11 21.87
N LEU A 287 9.72 -6.50 22.47
CA LEU A 287 9.84 -5.20 23.13
C LEU A 287 10.76 -5.24 24.35
N ALA A 288 10.64 -6.27 25.20
CA ALA A 288 11.52 -6.45 26.35
C ALA A 288 12.98 -6.63 25.94
N ARG A 289 13.24 -7.40 24.87
CA ARG A 289 14.58 -7.57 24.31
C ARG A 289 15.11 -6.26 23.75
N LEU A 290 14.29 -5.51 23.02
CA LEU A 290 14.66 -4.21 22.46
C LEU A 290 14.96 -3.18 23.56
N ALA A 291 14.21 -3.19 24.66
CA ALA A 291 14.43 -2.30 25.80
C ALA A 291 15.76 -2.60 26.50
N ALA A 292 16.09 -3.89 26.67
CA ALA A 292 17.38 -4.30 27.22
C ALA A 292 18.55 -3.88 26.31
N ILE A 293 18.39 -3.99 24.99
CA ILE A 293 19.39 -3.52 24.03
C ILE A 293 19.55 -2.00 24.14
N HIS A 294 18.44 -1.25 24.15
CA HIS A 294 18.44 0.21 24.27
C HIS A 294 19.14 0.69 25.55
N ALA A 295 18.92 0.02 26.66
CA ALA A 295 19.53 0.35 27.94
C ALA A 295 21.05 0.11 27.95
N ALA A 296 21.53 -0.90 27.22
CA ALA A 296 22.95 -1.23 27.14
C ALA A 296 23.70 -0.35 26.11
N ASP A 297 23.08 -0.15 24.95
CA ASP A 297 23.57 0.69 23.87
C ASP A 297 22.36 1.43 23.26
N PRO A 298 22.25 2.76 23.40
CA PRO A 298 21.09 3.50 22.94
C PRO A 298 20.83 3.36 21.44
N LEU A 299 19.56 3.19 21.12
CA LEU A 299 19.00 3.26 19.77
C LEU A 299 18.66 4.71 19.44
N ASP A 300 18.86 5.14 18.21
CA ASP A 300 18.37 6.44 17.74
C ASP A 300 16.87 6.36 17.48
N HIS A 301 16.43 5.34 16.74
CA HIS A 301 15.02 5.14 16.35
C HIS A 301 14.58 3.68 16.41
N VAL A 302 13.29 3.48 16.62
CA VAL A 302 12.60 2.19 16.42
C VAL A 302 11.58 2.41 15.31
N LEU A 303 11.74 1.77 14.15
CA LEU A 303 10.80 1.86 13.04
C LEU A 303 9.93 0.60 13.00
N ILE A 304 8.61 0.75 13.08
CA ILE A 304 7.64 -0.33 12.84
C ILE A 304 6.98 -0.08 11.48
N SER A 305 7.38 -0.84 10.46
CA SER A 305 6.99 -0.60 9.06
C SER A 305 5.63 -1.21 8.66
N GLY A 306 4.59 -0.96 9.45
CA GLY A 306 3.22 -1.35 9.17
C GLY A 306 2.78 -2.68 9.78
N ASP A 307 1.48 -2.91 9.71
CA ASP A 307 0.77 -4.07 10.27
C ASP A 307 1.05 -4.26 11.76
N MET A 308 0.80 -3.18 12.51
CA MET A 308 0.79 -3.18 13.97
C MET A 308 -0.32 -4.08 14.50
N THR A 309 -1.47 -4.06 13.83
CA THR A 309 -2.67 -4.83 14.18
C THR A 309 -2.98 -5.86 13.11
N ASP A 310 -3.64 -6.96 13.49
CA ASP A 310 -4.03 -7.99 12.54
C ASP A 310 -5.26 -7.61 11.69
N ALA A 311 -6.13 -6.71 12.19
CA ALA A 311 -7.36 -6.30 11.50
C ALA A 311 -7.82 -4.86 11.77
N GLY A 312 -6.98 -3.99 12.34
CA GLY A 312 -7.33 -2.60 12.64
C GLY A 312 -8.44 -2.46 13.70
N ARG A 313 -8.62 -3.50 14.55
CA ARG A 313 -9.67 -3.51 15.58
C ARG A 313 -9.26 -2.70 16.79
N ALA A 314 -10.25 -2.15 17.51
CA ALA A 314 -9.99 -1.33 18.69
C ALA A 314 -9.29 -2.12 19.81
N SER A 315 -9.63 -3.40 19.99
CA SER A 315 -8.98 -4.29 20.97
C SER A 315 -7.51 -4.57 20.61
N GLU A 316 -7.18 -4.73 19.33
CA GLU A 316 -5.80 -4.94 18.87
C GLU A 316 -4.94 -3.70 19.11
N TRP A 317 -5.49 -2.51 18.84
CA TRP A 317 -4.82 -1.26 19.18
C TRP A 317 -4.62 -1.09 20.69
N ALA A 318 -5.58 -1.48 21.52
CA ALA A 318 -5.45 -1.42 22.98
C ALA A 318 -4.29 -2.29 23.47
N GLU A 319 -4.24 -3.56 23.04
CA GLU A 319 -3.15 -4.49 23.36
C GLU A 319 -1.78 -3.96 22.89
N PHE A 320 -1.72 -3.35 21.69
CA PHE A 320 -0.50 -2.75 21.18
C PHE A 320 -0.02 -1.58 22.06
N PHE A 321 -0.93 -0.69 22.48
CA PHE A 321 -0.58 0.43 23.36
C PHE A 321 -0.17 -0.03 24.75
N GLU A 322 -0.87 -1.01 25.33
CA GLU A 322 -0.51 -1.56 26.64
C GLU A 322 0.91 -2.12 26.61
N ALA A 323 1.23 -2.97 25.64
CA ALA A 323 2.56 -3.54 25.47
C ALA A 323 3.65 -2.47 25.27
N LEU A 324 3.41 -1.45 24.44
CA LEU A 324 4.39 -0.38 24.21
C LEU A 324 4.54 0.54 25.43
N SER A 325 3.46 0.76 26.20
CA SER A 325 3.47 1.64 27.38
C SER A 325 4.32 1.12 28.53
N GLU A 326 4.57 -0.19 28.58
CA GLU A 326 5.52 -0.81 29.52
C GLU A 326 6.98 -0.40 29.25
N HIS A 327 7.24 0.21 28.08
CA HIS A 327 8.57 0.60 27.63
C HIS A 327 8.61 2.07 27.15
N PRO A 328 8.49 3.06 28.06
CA PRO A 328 8.37 4.47 27.69
C PRO A 328 9.58 5.02 26.91
N ASP A 329 10.79 4.57 27.24
CA ASP A 329 12.02 4.98 26.53
C ASP A 329 12.05 4.49 25.07
N LEU A 330 11.49 3.30 24.82
CA LEU A 330 11.30 2.80 23.45
C LEU A 330 10.19 3.59 22.74
N ALA A 331 9.05 3.78 23.40
CA ALA A 331 7.90 4.50 22.86
C ALA A 331 8.28 5.91 22.37
N ALA A 332 9.15 6.62 23.10
CA ALA A 332 9.66 7.94 22.72
C ALA A 332 10.46 7.95 21.41
N ARG A 333 10.96 6.79 20.97
CA ARG A 333 11.79 6.59 19.78
C ARG A 333 11.07 5.86 18.65
N THR A 334 9.93 5.25 18.96
CA THR A 334 9.13 4.49 18.01
C THR A 334 8.53 5.40 16.95
N LEU A 335 8.65 5.00 15.70
CA LEU A 335 7.97 5.57 14.56
C LEU A 335 7.10 4.50 13.90
N LEU A 336 5.86 4.87 13.61
CA LEU A 336 4.86 4.00 12.99
C LEU A 336 4.48 4.51 11.60
N LEU A 337 4.16 3.57 10.73
CA LEU A 337 3.52 3.81 9.44
C LEU A 337 2.41 2.78 9.22
N PRO A 338 1.35 3.07 8.44
CA PRO A 338 0.24 2.15 8.27
C PRO A 338 0.58 0.97 7.35
N GLY A 339 0.20 -0.25 7.73
CA GLY A 339 0.12 -1.40 6.82
C GLY A 339 -1.33 -1.72 6.41
N ASN A 340 -1.50 -2.72 5.54
CA ASN A 340 -2.82 -3.06 5.00
C ASN A 340 -3.74 -3.70 6.04
N HIS A 341 -3.21 -4.43 7.02
CA HIS A 341 -4.01 -5.00 8.11
C HIS A 341 -4.57 -3.93 9.05
N ASP A 342 -3.87 -2.81 9.19
CA ASP A 342 -4.32 -1.69 10.01
C ASP A 342 -5.55 -0.96 9.42
N VAL A 343 -5.70 -0.93 8.09
CA VAL A 343 -6.68 -0.06 7.42
C VAL A 343 -7.67 -0.78 6.49
N ASN A 344 -7.29 -1.89 5.87
CA ASN A 344 -8.05 -2.51 4.78
C ASN A 344 -8.86 -3.74 5.22
N ILE A 345 -8.47 -4.44 6.30
CA ILE A 345 -9.18 -5.64 6.76
C ILE A 345 -10.57 -5.29 7.30
N VAL A 346 -11.60 -5.81 6.64
CA VAL A 346 -13.00 -5.56 7.00
C VAL A 346 -13.41 -6.44 8.18
N ASP A 347 -13.05 -7.72 8.13
CA ASP A 347 -13.40 -8.70 9.14
C ASP A 347 -12.41 -9.85 9.17
N ARG A 348 -11.73 -10.01 10.30
CA ARG A 348 -10.77 -11.08 10.55
C ARG A 348 -11.38 -12.47 10.43
N ALA A 349 -12.63 -12.65 10.84
CA ALA A 349 -13.29 -13.95 10.85
C ALA A 349 -13.99 -14.27 9.51
N ASN A 350 -14.14 -13.28 8.63
CA ASN A 350 -14.83 -13.47 7.37
C ASN A 350 -14.12 -12.69 6.24
N PRO A 351 -13.21 -13.34 5.49
CA PRO A 351 -12.51 -12.69 4.41
C PRO A 351 -13.43 -12.36 3.22
N ALA A 352 -14.66 -12.89 3.16
CA ALA A 352 -15.64 -12.61 2.09
C ALA A 352 -16.40 -11.31 2.33
N ARG A 353 -16.35 -10.78 3.54
CA ARG A 353 -16.95 -9.50 3.86
C ARG A 353 -16.22 -8.39 3.11
N LEU A 354 -16.99 -7.58 2.40
CA LEU A 354 -16.49 -6.50 1.57
C LEU A 354 -17.07 -5.16 2.02
N ASP A 355 -16.23 -4.13 1.98
CA ASP A 355 -16.60 -2.75 2.26
C ASP A 355 -16.97 -2.08 0.94
N LEU A 356 -18.18 -1.55 0.84
CA LEU A 356 -18.59 -0.82 -0.37
C LEU A 356 -17.75 0.46 -0.53
N PRO A 357 -17.60 0.96 -1.76
CA PRO A 357 -17.19 2.34 -1.99
C PRO A 357 -18.07 3.25 -1.13
N PHE A 358 -17.47 4.21 -0.42
CA PHE A 358 -18.14 5.13 0.52
C PHE A 358 -18.61 4.53 1.86
N SER A 359 -18.31 3.26 2.15
CA SER A 359 -18.59 2.70 3.47
C SER A 359 -17.75 3.41 4.56
N PRO A 360 -18.33 3.66 5.75
CA PRO A 360 -17.60 4.32 6.83
C PRO A 360 -16.59 3.39 7.52
N GLY A 361 -16.65 2.07 7.26
CA GLY A 361 -15.82 1.07 7.96
C GLY A 361 -14.33 1.31 7.78
N LYS A 362 -13.87 1.39 6.53
CA LYS A 362 -12.48 1.75 6.20
C LYS A 362 -12.04 3.07 6.81
N ARG A 363 -12.90 4.10 6.73
CA ARG A 363 -12.59 5.41 7.30
C ARG A 363 -12.41 5.34 8.81
N LEU A 364 -13.21 4.52 9.51
CA LEU A 364 -13.05 4.32 10.95
C LEU A 364 -11.72 3.67 11.30
N ARG A 365 -11.28 2.65 10.53
CA ARG A 365 -9.95 2.04 10.70
C ARG A 365 -8.83 3.05 10.44
N GLN A 366 -8.90 3.81 9.35
CA GLN A 366 -7.97 4.90 9.05
C GLN A 366 -7.88 5.92 10.21
N MET A 367 -8.99 6.33 10.81
CA MET A 367 -8.98 7.26 11.95
C MET A 367 -8.38 6.64 13.21
N ARG A 368 -8.59 5.34 13.46
CA ARG A 368 -7.90 4.62 14.56
C ARG A 368 -6.39 4.60 14.35
N THR A 369 -5.95 4.19 13.16
CA THR A 369 -4.52 4.16 12.79
C THR A 369 -3.90 5.54 12.90
N LEU A 370 -4.57 6.58 12.40
CA LEU A 370 -4.10 7.95 12.49
C LEU A 370 -4.02 8.46 13.95
N SER A 371 -5.01 8.10 14.77
CA SER A 371 -4.99 8.41 16.20
C SER A 371 -3.82 7.71 16.90
N ALA A 372 -3.50 6.48 16.52
CA ALA A 372 -2.37 5.73 17.07
C ALA A 372 -1.01 6.31 16.68
N ILE A 373 -0.87 6.69 15.41
CA ILE A 373 0.30 7.39 14.91
C ILE A 373 0.47 8.72 15.67
N SER A 374 -0.58 9.52 15.81
CA SER A 374 -0.54 10.78 16.57
C SER A 374 -0.14 10.56 18.03
N ALA A 375 -0.71 9.57 18.71
CA ALA A 375 -0.39 9.27 20.10
C ALA A 375 1.10 8.92 20.35
N ILE A 376 1.77 8.28 19.38
CA ILE A 376 3.15 7.80 19.54
C ILE A 376 4.18 8.81 19.01
N GLN A 377 3.90 9.45 17.87
CA GLN A 377 4.88 10.29 17.17
C GLN A 377 4.36 11.66 16.74
N GLY A 378 3.12 12.02 17.08
CA GLY A 378 2.43 13.16 16.48
C GLY A 378 3.06 14.52 16.73
N ASN A 379 3.76 14.69 17.85
CA ASN A 379 4.51 15.89 18.20
C ASN A 379 5.93 15.96 17.57
N ARG A 380 6.44 14.85 17.04
CA ARG A 380 7.80 14.74 16.47
C ARG A 380 7.78 14.83 14.94
N VAL A 381 6.81 14.18 14.31
CA VAL A 381 6.67 14.19 12.85
C VAL A 381 5.92 15.42 12.38
N ARG A 382 6.30 15.89 11.20
CA ARG A 382 5.77 17.11 10.59
C ARG A 382 5.33 16.85 9.17
N LEU A 383 4.28 17.52 8.74
CA LEU A 383 3.88 17.48 7.34
C LEU A 383 4.69 18.47 6.52
N VAL A 384 4.82 18.15 5.24
CA VAL A 384 5.44 19.03 4.25
C VAL A 384 4.40 19.56 3.28
N ASP A 385 4.53 20.84 2.95
CA ASP A 385 3.72 21.45 1.89
C ASP A 385 4.26 21.06 0.49
N ASN A 386 3.61 21.56 -0.57
CA ASN A 386 4.02 21.30 -1.95
C ASN A 386 5.41 21.89 -2.31
N SER A 387 5.95 22.79 -1.49
CA SER A 387 7.32 23.30 -1.64
C SER A 387 8.36 22.45 -0.90
N GLY A 388 7.92 21.43 -0.14
CA GLY A 388 8.77 20.61 0.70
C GLY A 388 9.09 21.25 2.04
N LYS A 389 8.56 22.45 2.31
CA LYS A 389 8.81 23.14 3.56
C LYS A 389 8.06 22.41 4.67
N VAL A 390 8.81 22.14 5.73
CA VAL A 390 8.26 21.53 6.94
C VAL A 390 7.31 22.52 7.60
N ALA A 391 6.07 22.09 7.78
CA ALA A 391 4.98 22.88 8.34
C ALA A 391 4.74 22.53 9.82
N ALA A 392 3.49 22.25 10.15
CA ALA A 392 3.02 21.90 11.47
C ALA A 392 3.32 20.44 11.84
N THR A 393 3.32 20.15 13.14
CA THR A 393 3.33 18.77 13.63
C THR A 393 2.02 18.07 13.28
N LEU A 394 2.01 16.74 13.27
CA LEU A 394 0.77 16.00 13.04
C LEU A 394 -0.30 16.37 14.09
N ASP A 395 0.07 16.52 15.36
CA ASP A 395 -0.87 16.87 16.43
C ASP A 395 -1.50 18.25 16.22
N GLU A 396 -0.71 19.25 15.79
CA GLU A 396 -1.21 20.59 15.46
C GLU A 396 -2.26 20.54 14.34
N LEU A 397 -2.09 19.65 13.36
CA LEU A 397 -3.01 19.49 12.24
C LEU A 397 -4.26 18.68 12.58
N LEU A 398 -4.15 17.71 13.48
CA LEU A 398 -5.31 16.88 13.89
C LEU A 398 -6.16 17.55 14.98
N THR A 399 -5.60 18.49 15.74
CA THR A 399 -6.30 19.18 16.83
C THR A 399 -7.66 19.76 16.40
N PRO A 400 -7.80 20.48 15.25
CA PRO A 400 -9.09 20.99 14.78
C PRO A 400 -10.12 19.90 14.46
N HIS A 401 -9.68 18.68 14.14
CA HIS A 401 -10.53 17.56 13.75
C HIS A 401 -10.82 16.58 14.89
N ARG A 402 -10.26 16.80 16.09
CA ARG A 402 -10.34 15.86 17.21
C ARG A 402 -11.78 15.50 17.58
N GLU A 403 -12.66 16.50 17.68
CA GLU A 403 -14.07 16.29 18.02
C GLU A 403 -14.81 15.50 16.95
N GLU A 404 -14.52 15.75 15.67
CA GLU A 404 -15.12 15.04 14.53
C GLU A 404 -14.68 13.58 14.51
N ILE A 405 -13.40 13.31 14.74
CA ILE A 405 -12.83 11.96 14.83
C ILE A 405 -13.49 11.18 15.97
N VAL A 406 -13.56 11.76 17.17
CA VAL A 406 -14.18 11.12 18.34
C VAL A 406 -15.66 10.86 18.10
N ALA A 407 -16.41 11.86 17.62
CA ALA A 407 -17.83 11.71 17.33
C ALA A 407 -18.09 10.65 16.26
N PHE A 408 -17.22 10.52 15.26
CA PHE A 408 -17.30 9.47 14.27
C PHE A 408 -17.02 8.09 14.85
N ALA A 409 -16.02 7.96 15.73
CA ALA A 409 -15.69 6.69 16.38
C ALA A 409 -16.82 6.20 17.30
N GLU A 410 -17.46 7.10 18.06
CA GLU A 410 -18.53 6.76 19.00
C GLU A 410 -19.86 6.43 18.30
N ARG A 411 -20.22 7.21 17.28
CA ARG A 411 -21.58 7.20 16.72
C ARG A 411 -21.64 6.66 15.30
N GLY A 412 -20.50 6.44 14.65
CA GLY A 412 -20.40 6.02 13.26
C GLY A 412 -21.13 6.97 12.29
N GLY A 413 -21.51 6.41 11.14
CA GLY A 413 -22.38 7.06 10.16
C GLY A 413 -21.66 7.53 8.90
N VAL A 414 -22.34 7.38 7.76
CA VAL A 414 -21.79 7.69 6.42
C VAL A 414 -21.40 9.16 6.30
N ARG A 415 -22.23 10.07 6.80
CA ARG A 415 -21.97 11.52 6.72
C ARG A 415 -20.69 11.92 7.46
N ARG A 416 -20.52 11.48 8.71
CA ARG A 416 -19.32 11.77 9.50
C ARG A 416 -18.07 11.16 8.88
N GLY A 417 -18.18 9.94 8.34
CA GLY A 417 -17.09 9.33 7.58
C GLY A 417 -16.73 10.13 6.33
N ALA A 418 -17.72 10.68 5.62
CA ALA A 418 -17.48 11.51 4.44
C ALA A 418 -16.81 12.86 4.76
N GLU A 419 -17.12 13.46 5.91
CA GLU A 419 -16.48 14.70 6.39
C GLU A 419 -14.96 14.48 6.64
N LEU A 420 -14.55 13.27 7.02
CA LEU A 420 -13.15 12.88 7.26
C LEU A 420 -12.46 12.26 6.04
N ARG A 421 -13.07 12.30 4.85
CA ARG A 421 -12.63 11.54 3.67
C ARG A 421 -11.20 11.84 3.20
N ARG A 422 -10.68 13.04 3.41
CA ARG A 422 -9.30 13.36 2.97
C ARG A 422 -8.29 13.36 4.11
N LEU A 423 -8.79 13.38 5.35
CA LEU A 423 -7.94 13.63 6.51
C LEU A 423 -6.79 12.62 6.62
N PHE A 424 -7.01 11.34 6.30
CA PHE A 424 -5.97 10.33 6.38
C PHE A 424 -4.85 10.51 5.33
N GLU A 425 -5.22 10.53 4.04
CA GLU A 425 -4.26 10.60 2.92
C GLU A 425 -3.46 11.90 2.90
N ASP A 426 -4.08 13.00 3.34
CA ASP A 426 -3.45 14.32 3.34
C ASP A 426 -2.25 14.40 4.30
N GLN A 427 -2.14 13.48 5.28
CA GLN A 427 -1.05 13.50 6.27
C GLN A 427 0.29 12.99 5.74
N PHE A 428 0.31 12.30 4.60
CA PHE A 428 1.50 11.66 4.08
C PHE A 428 2.11 12.44 2.89
N PRO A 429 3.44 12.51 2.74
CA PRO A 429 4.44 11.99 3.66
C PRO A 429 4.50 12.78 4.97
N MET A 430 4.65 12.06 6.08
CA MET A 430 5.12 12.66 7.33
C MET A 430 6.65 12.62 7.35
N ILE A 431 7.27 13.69 7.82
CA ILE A 431 8.72 13.83 7.91
C ILE A 431 9.12 13.97 9.38
N LEU A 432 9.97 13.07 9.86
CA LEU A 432 10.85 13.38 10.98
C LEU A 432 12.05 14.12 10.40
N PRO A 433 12.17 15.45 10.63
CA PRO A 433 13.27 16.21 10.07
C PRO A 433 14.60 15.76 10.68
N PRO A 434 15.71 15.92 9.95
CA PRO A 434 17.03 15.64 10.50
C PRO A 434 17.36 16.66 11.60
N ASP A 435 17.96 16.21 12.71
CA ASP A 435 18.35 17.07 13.84
C ASP A 435 19.39 18.13 13.45
N GLN A 436 20.18 17.84 12.41
CA GLN A 436 21.22 18.72 11.86
C GLN A 436 21.18 18.68 10.32
N PRO A 437 21.75 19.67 9.61
CA PRO A 437 21.70 19.72 8.15
C PRO A 437 22.21 18.45 7.45
N GLU A 438 23.21 17.77 8.04
CA GLU A 438 23.81 16.53 7.53
C GLU A 438 23.31 15.28 8.28
N GLY A 439 22.27 15.44 9.10
CA GLY A 439 21.67 14.37 9.89
C GLY A 439 20.81 13.42 9.07
N LEU A 440 20.24 12.45 9.79
CA LEU A 440 19.29 11.47 9.25
C LEU A 440 17.85 11.98 9.45
N GLY A 441 17.12 12.14 8.34
CA GLY A 441 15.69 12.34 8.33
C GLY A 441 14.96 11.02 8.04
N ILE A 442 13.69 10.93 8.45
CA ILE A 442 12.84 9.77 8.18
C ILE A 442 11.55 10.26 7.51
N ALA A 443 11.30 9.79 6.29
CA ALA A 443 10.06 10.03 5.57
C ALA A 443 9.14 8.81 5.71
N ILE A 444 7.93 9.05 6.17
CA ILE A 444 6.90 8.03 6.39
C ILE A 444 5.83 8.18 5.33
N LEU A 445 5.63 7.13 4.55
CA LEU A 445 4.65 7.07 3.46
C LEU A 445 3.49 6.15 3.79
N ASP A 446 2.31 6.49 3.26
CA ASP A 446 1.22 5.54 3.14
C ASP A 446 1.33 4.84 1.78
N SER A 447 1.50 3.52 1.85
CA SER A 447 1.62 2.66 0.68
C SER A 447 0.37 1.82 0.41
N ASN A 448 -0.71 2.03 1.15
CA ASN A 448 -1.92 1.23 1.02
C ASN A 448 -2.74 1.66 -0.20
N ALA A 449 -3.09 0.71 -1.07
CA ALA A 449 -4.06 1.00 -2.12
C ALA A 449 -5.48 1.12 -1.53
N GLU A 450 -6.36 1.84 -2.24
CA GLU A 450 -7.78 1.86 -1.90
C GLU A 450 -8.45 0.52 -2.26
N THR A 451 -8.40 -0.41 -1.31
CA THR A 451 -8.97 -1.75 -1.47
C THR A 451 -10.27 -1.89 -0.67
N HIS A 452 -11.15 -2.72 -1.19
CA HIS A 452 -12.52 -2.94 -0.71
C HIS A 452 -12.83 -4.42 -0.46
N PHE A 453 -11.83 -5.28 -0.71
CA PHE A 453 -11.98 -6.72 -0.78
C PHE A 453 -10.71 -7.40 -0.27
N SER A 454 -10.84 -8.50 0.47
CA SER A 454 -9.70 -9.17 1.11
C SER A 454 -8.66 -9.68 0.12
N PHE A 455 -9.05 -10.12 -1.10
CA PHE A 455 -8.06 -10.51 -2.11
C PHE A 455 -7.23 -9.35 -2.66
N THR A 456 -7.76 -8.13 -2.61
CA THR A 456 -7.01 -6.95 -3.04
C THR A 456 -6.35 -6.25 -1.87
N ASN A 457 -6.55 -6.70 -0.64
CA ASN A 457 -6.04 -6.10 0.60
C ASN A 457 -4.53 -5.82 0.56
N ALA A 458 -3.76 -6.75 0.00
CA ALA A 458 -2.30 -6.70 -0.10
C ALA A 458 -1.77 -5.79 -1.23
N LEU A 459 -2.65 -5.14 -2.00
CA LEU A 459 -2.22 -4.23 -3.04
C LEU A 459 -1.69 -2.93 -2.43
N GLY A 460 -0.46 -2.58 -2.81
CA GLY A 460 0.17 -1.32 -2.45
C GLY A 460 0.25 -0.32 -3.60
N LEU A 461 0.21 0.96 -3.27
CA LEU A 461 0.43 2.09 -4.19
C LEU A 461 1.00 3.28 -3.40
N VAL A 462 1.95 4.01 -3.99
CA VAL A 462 2.34 5.34 -3.47
C VAL A 462 1.83 6.41 -4.43
N SER A 463 1.08 7.39 -3.95
CA SER A 463 0.48 8.40 -4.82
C SER A 463 1.52 9.37 -5.41
N LEU A 464 1.23 9.93 -6.58
CA LEU A 464 2.08 10.95 -7.20
C LEU A 464 2.29 12.16 -6.27
N GLU A 465 1.22 12.57 -5.59
CA GLU A 465 1.24 13.71 -4.66
C GLU A 465 2.15 13.46 -3.46
N GLN A 466 2.13 12.23 -2.92
CA GLN A 466 3.05 11.85 -1.84
C GLN A 466 4.52 11.91 -2.32
N VAL A 467 4.79 11.38 -3.51
CA VAL A 467 6.17 11.39 -4.08
C VAL A 467 6.66 12.80 -4.37
N GLN A 468 5.83 13.67 -4.94
CA GLN A 468 6.21 15.06 -5.21
C GLN A 468 6.56 15.82 -3.92
N ARG A 469 5.74 15.66 -2.87
CA ARG A 469 6.00 16.25 -1.55
C ARG A 469 7.27 15.68 -0.90
N LEU A 470 7.51 14.37 -1.04
CA LEU A 470 8.72 13.71 -0.57
C LEU A 470 9.97 14.28 -1.26
N GLU A 471 9.97 14.37 -2.59
CA GLU A 471 11.09 14.92 -3.35
C GLU A 471 11.34 16.38 -3.02
N ALA A 472 10.28 17.17 -2.86
CA ALA A 472 10.38 18.55 -2.43
C ALA A 472 11.02 18.65 -1.04
N ALA A 473 10.63 17.81 -0.09
CA ALA A 473 11.22 17.75 1.24
C ALA A 473 12.71 17.35 1.22
N MET A 474 13.07 16.33 0.43
CA MET A 474 14.46 15.91 0.27
C MET A 474 15.31 17.01 -0.40
N ASN A 475 14.75 17.78 -1.33
CA ASN A 475 15.42 18.93 -1.93
C ASN A 475 15.55 20.11 -0.97
N TYR A 476 14.57 20.30 -0.07
CA TYR A 476 14.63 21.31 0.99
C TYR A 476 15.76 21.00 2.00
N PHE A 477 16.04 19.73 2.27
CA PHE A 477 17.20 19.28 3.04
C PHE A 477 18.24 18.59 2.14
N PRO A 478 18.99 19.35 1.32
CA PRO A 478 19.85 18.77 0.28
C PRO A 478 21.03 17.97 0.85
N LYS A 479 21.43 18.30 2.08
CA LYS A 479 22.50 17.64 2.81
C LYS A 479 22.03 16.49 3.70
N ALA A 480 20.73 16.32 3.91
CA ALA A 480 20.25 15.27 4.80
C ALA A 480 20.31 13.90 4.13
N ARG A 481 20.53 12.88 4.96
CA ARG A 481 20.38 11.47 4.61
C ARG A 481 18.98 11.03 5.00
N TRP A 482 18.43 10.04 4.32
CA TRP A 482 17.02 9.72 4.42
C TRP A 482 16.77 8.23 4.55
N ILE A 483 15.97 7.88 5.55
CA ILE A 483 15.15 6.67 5.48
C ILE A 483 13.84 7.03 4.80
N VAL A 484 13.50 6.32 3.73
CA VAL A 484 12.16 6.35 3.14
C VAL A 484 11.43 5.08 3.59
N ALA A 485 10.51 5.26 4.53
CA ALA A 485 9.78 4.18 5.18
C ALA A 485 8.36 4.05 4.61
N LEU A 486 7.96 2.81 4.31
CA LEU A 486 6.65 2.41 3.81
C LEU A 486 6.37 0.96 4.18
N HIS A 487 5.17 0.45 3.92
CA HIS A 487 4.84 -0.94 4.28
C HIS A 487 5.11 -1.91 3.13
N HIS A 488 4.52 -1.66 1.96
CA HIS A 488 4.60 -2.57 0.82
C HIS A 488 5.98 -2.54 0.16
N HIS A 489 6.49 -3.72 -0.19
CA HIS A 489 7.74 -3.84 -0.94
C HIS A 489 7.64 -3.24 -2.35
N LEU A 490 8.75 -2.66 -2.82
CA LEU A 490 8.75 -1.85 -4.04
C LEU A 490 8.75 -2.70 -5.32
N THR A 491 9.46 -3.81 -5.30
CA THR A 491 9.65 -4.68 -6.47
C THR A 491 9.86 -6.11 -6.01
N GLU A 492 9.48 -7.09 -6.82
CA GLU A 492 9.69 -8.50 -6.50
C GLU A 492 11.19 -8.83 -6.34
N TYR A 493 11.52 -9.44 -5.21
CA TYR A 493 12.90 -9.80 -4.87
C TYR A 493 13.50 -10.77 -5.89
N PRO A 494 14.84 -10.80 -6.03
CA PRO A 494 15.55 -11.77 -6.86
C PRO A 494 15.55 -13.19 -6.26
N MET A 495 14.64 -13.51 -5.34
CA MET A 495 14.54 -14.81 -4.69
C MET A 495 13.73 -15.81 -5.52
N PRO A 496 14.15 -17.09 -5.57
CA PRO A 496 13.35 -18.15 -6.16
C PRO A 496 12.05 -18.31 -5.36
N THR A 497 10.92 -18.33 -6.07
CA THR A 497 9.61 -18.65 -5.46
C THR A 497 9.05 -19.91 -6.11
N THR A 498 8.38 -20.74 -5.32
CA THR A 498 7.79 -21.99 -5.85
C THR A 498 6.44 -21.75 -6.50
N LYS A 499 5.64 -20.85 -5.92
CA LYS A 499 4.30 -20.50 -6.42
C LYS A 499 4.34 -19.14 -7.11
N PHE A 500 3.67 -19.06 -8.26
CA PHE A 500 3.52 -17.79 -8.98
C PHE A 500 2.74 -16.76 -8.17
N SER A 501 1.80 -17.20 -7.33
CA SER A 501 1.00 -16.34 -6.46
C SER A 501 1.83 -15.54 -5.46
N GLU A 502 3.04 -15.99 -5.10
CA GLU A 502 3.95 -15.26 -4.21
C GLU A 502 4.51 -13.98 -4.88
N ARG A 503 4.38 -13.84 -6.20
CA ARG A 503 4.92 -12.73 -7.00
C ARG A 503 3.88 -11.74 -7.50
N ILE A 504 2.60 -11.95 -7.19
CA ILE A 504 1.51 -11.14 -7.73
C ILE A 504 0.75 -10.52 -6.58
N GLY A 505 0.45 -9.22 -6.71
CA GLY A 505 -0.54 -8.55 -5.87
C GLY A 505 -0.07 -8.19 -4.47
N THR A 506 1.23 -8.28 -4.19
CA THR A 506 1.83 -7.92 -2.90
C THR A 506 2.87 -6.79 -3.03
N ALA A 507 3.49 -6.63 -4.21
CA ALA A 507 4.38 -5.51 -4.49
C ALA A 507 3.59 -4.24 -4.82
N LEU A 508 4.21 -3.07 -4.62
CA LEU A 508 3.66 -1.80 -5.10
C LEU A 508 3.31 -1.88 -6.60
N ILE A 509 2.06 -1.56 -6.93
CA ILE A 509 1.56 -1.55 -8.31
C ILE A 509 2.41 -0.61 -9.19
N ASN A 510 2.78 0.56 -8.66
CA ASN A 510 3.63 1.55 -9.32
C ASN A 510 5.08 1.53 -8.82
N GLY A 511 5.53 0.44 -8.21
CA GLY A 511 6.81 0.37 -7.50
C GLY A 511 8.04 0.62 -8.36
N SER A 512 8.08 0.13 -9.60
CA SER A 512 9.20 0.40 -10.51
C SER A 512 9.28 1.87 -10.94
N TRP A 513 8.13 2.56 -11.05
CA TRP A 513 8.12 4.01 -11.22
C TRP A 513 8.67 4.70 -9.98
N PHE A 514 8.24 4.28 -8.79
CA PHE A 514 8.70 4.87 -7.53
C PHE A 514 10.21 4.70 -7.31
N VAL A 515 10.76 3.51 -7.61
CA VAL A 515 12.22 3.29 -7.57
C VAL A 515 12.95 4.28 -8.49
N ARG A 516 12.51 4.45 -9.75
CA ARG A 516 13.14 5.42 -10.67
C ARG A 516 13.12 6.86 -10.14
N ARG A 517 12.07 7.24 -9.41
CA ARG A 517 11.99 8.56 -8.76
C ARG A 517 13.03 8.67 -7.64
N LEU A 518 13.15 7.65 -6.80
CA LEU A 518 14.13 7.62 -5.71
C LEU A 518 15.58 7.46 -6.17
N GLN A 519 15.83 6.91 -7.37
CA GLN A 519 17.18 6.78 -7.91
C GLN A 519 17.93 8.11 -8.05
N ALA A 520 17.21 9.23 -8.22
CA ALA A 520 17.80 10.57 -8.22
C ALA A 520 18.41 10.98 -6.85
N PHE A 521 18.08 10.24 -5.79
CA PHE A 521 18.53 10.48 -4.41
C PHE A 521 19.27 9.26 -3.83
N ALA A 522 19.59 8.26 -4.66
CA ALA A 522 20.09 6.96 -4.23
C ALA A 522 21.32 7.05 -3.32
N ASP A 523 22.19 8.03 -3.56
CA ASP A 523 23.41 8.25 -2.78
C ASP A 523 23.13 8.53 -1.30
N ARG A 524 21.96 9.07 -0.96
CA ARG A 524 21.62 9.51 0.41
C ARG A 524 20.31 8.92 0.94
N VAL A 525 19.76 7.91 0.27
CA VAL A 525 18.47 7.27 0.62
C VAL A 525 18.66 5.77 0.84
N VAL A 526 18.06 5.29 1.93
CA VAL A 526 17.74 3.87 2.11
C VAL A 526 16.23 3.72 2.22
N VAL A 527 15.67 2.72 1.56
CA VAL A 527 14.25 2.40 1.64
C VAL A 527 14.05 1.26 2.64
N MET A 528 13.15 1.43 3.59
CA MET A 528 12.86 0.43 4.64
C MET A 528 11.37 0.07 4.62
N HIS A 529 11.04 -1.21 4.49
CA HIS A 529 9.65 -1.64 4.41
C HIS A 529 9.40 -3.04 5.02
N GLY A 530 8.13 -3.49 4.98
CA GLY A 530 7.61 -4.73 5.55
C GLY A 530 6.85 -5.62 4.57
N HIS A 531 5.67 -6.11 5.00
CA HIS A 531 4.60 -6.75 4.23
C HIS A 531 4.81 -8.23 3.85
N ARG A 532 6.06 -8.64 3.61
CA ARG A 532 6.35 -10.02 3.16
C ARG A 532 6.70 -10.98 4.30
N HIS A 533 6.88 -10.47 5.52
CA HIS A 533 7.31 -11.22 6.72
C HIS A 533 8.66 -11.93 6.57
N ILE A 534 9.39 -11.66 5.48
CA ILE A 534 10.71 -12.19 5.17
C ILE A 534 11.66 -11.02 5.02
N ASP A 535 12.90 -11.26 5.42
CA ASP A 535 13.96 -10.29 5.24
C ASP A 535 14.52 -10.34 3.82
N TRP A 536 15.00 -9.17 3.39
CA TRP A 536 15.80 -9.03 2.18
C TRP A 536 16.53 -7.70 2.25
N ILE A 537 17.84 -7.72 2.05
CA ILE A 537 18.66 -6.52 1.93
C ILE A 537 19.31 -6.53 0.55
N GLY A 538 18.94 -5.56 -0.26
CA GLY A 538 19.40 -5.48 -1.63
C GLY A 538 19.41 -4.07 -2.17
N ALA A 539 19.58 -3.97 -3.49
CA ALA A 539 19.64 -2.69 -4.16
C ALA A 539 19.07 -2.74 -5.59
N CYS A 540 18.62 -1.58 -6.04
CA CYS A 540 18.32 -1.27 -7.44
C CYS A 540 19.30 -0.19 -7.93
N GLY A 541 20.46 -0.62 -8.42
CA GLY A 541 21.58 0.30 -8.69
C GLY A 541 22.19 0.75 -7.35
N ALA A 542 22.33 2.06 -7.15
CA ALA A 542 22.82 2.62 -5.88
C ALA A 542 21.74 2.68 -4.77
N LEU A 543 20.45 2.56 -5.13
CA LEU A 543 19.35 2.68 -4.16
C LEU A 543 19.25 1.40 -3.32
N LYS A 544 19.56 1.50 -2.03
CA LYS A 544 19.47 0.40 -1.05
C LYS A 544 18.03 0.21 -0.59
N ILE A 545 17.58 -1.04 -0.50
CA ILE A 545 16.22 -1.43 -0.11
C ILE A 545 16.32 -2.54 0.95
N ILE A 546 15.59 -2.36 2.05
CA ILE A 546 15.59 -3.24 3.22
C ILE A 546 14.14 -3.67 3.50
N SER A 547 13.91 -4.98 3.45
CA SER A 547 12.69 -5.64 3.92
C SER A 547 12.94 -6.17 5.34
N ALA A 548 12.11 -5.78 6.30
CA ALA A 548 12.12 -6.37 7.62
C ALA A 548 11.40 -7.73 7.64
N PRO A 549 11.95 -8.72 8.38
CA PRO A 549 11.19 -9.90 8.76
C PRO A 549 10.16 -9.52 9.83
N SER A 550 9.19 -10.41 10.08
CA SER A 550 8.33 -10.28 11.25
C SER A 550 9.05 -10.83 12.50
N PRO A 551 9.15 -10.08 13.61
CA PRO A 551 9.63 -10.62 14.89
C PRO A 551 8.57 -11.49 15.58
N VAL A 552 7.43 -11.71 14.93
CA VAL A 552 6.32 -12.48 15.47
C VAL A 552 6.03 -13.67 14.55
N MET A 553 5.70 -13.40 13.29
CA MET A 553 5.23 -14.39 12.33
C MET A 553 6.36 -15.11 11.58
N ASN A 554 5.96 -15.96 10.61
CA ASN A 554 6.84 -16.74 9.75
C ASN A 554 7.75 -17.75 10.50
N ALA A 555 7.35 -18.10 11.72
CA ALA A 555 7.91 -19.15 12.55
C ALA A 555 6.80 -19.83 13.36
N ALA A 556 6.92 -21.13 13.59
CA ALA A 556 6.05 -21.87 14.51
C ALA A 556 6.13 -21.27 15.94
N ASN A 557 5.15 -21.58 16.79
CA ASN A 557 5.08 -20.99 18.14
C ASN A 557 6.32 -21.26 19.00
N ASP A 558 6.97 -22.41 18.83
CA ASP A 558 8.18 -22.86 19.54
C ASP A 558 9.49 -22.50 18.82
N ALA A 559 9.42 -22.11 17.54
CA ALA A 559 10.58 -21.73 16.75
C ALA A 559 10.97 -20.26 16.99
N PRO A 560 12.28 -19.93 16.95
CA PRO A 560 12.72 -18.56 17.08
C PRO A 560 12.32 -17.72 15.86
N SER A 561 12.14 -16.43 16.10
CA SER A 561 11.96 -15.38 15.08
C SER A 561 13.00 -14.29 15.32
N TYR A 562 13.02 -13.21 14.54
CA TYR A 562 14.03 -12.17 14.71
C TYR A 562 13.62 -10.84 14.08
N PHE A 563 14.36 -9.79 14.42
CA PHE A 563 14.37 -8.51 13.71
C PHE A 563 15.81 -8.00 13.57
N TYR A 564 15.99 -6.86 12.89
CA TYR A 564 17.31 -6.25 12.69
C TYR A 564 17.44 -4.90 13.39
N ILE A 565 18.66 -4.62 13.84
CA ILE A 565 19.12 -3.27 14.14
C ILE A 565 20.10 -2.87 13.04
N HIS A 566 19.71 -1.87 12.26
CA HIS A 566 20.53 -1.35 11.16
C HIS A 566 21.47 -0.27 11.65
N HIS A 567 22.70 -0.30 11.12
CA HIS A 567 23.72 0.70 11.34
C HIS A 567 23.88 1.55 10.08
N LEU A 568 23.25 2.72 10.10
CA LEU A 568 23.35 3.71 9.05
C LEU A 568 24.44 4.71 9.39
N MET A 569 25.20 5.16 8.41
CA MET A 569 26.30 6.10 8.65
C MET A 569 26.46 7.09 7.52
N SER A 570 27.04 8.25 7.84
CA SER A 570 27.45 9.21 6.82
C SER A 570 28.76 8.77 6.16
N GLY A 571 28.75 8.61 4.83
CA GLY A 571 29.96 8.48 4.02
C GLY A 571 30.74 9.79 3.92
N LEU A 572 32.00 9.71 3.48
CA LEU A 572 32.93 10.85 3.33
C LEU A 572 32.51 11.86 2.26
N ASP A 573 31.72 11.41 1.28
CA ASP A 573 31.24 12.16 0.12
C ASP A 573 29.80 12.65 0.28
N GLY A 574 29.21 12.49 1.46
CA GLY A 574 27.80 12.84 1.69
C GLY A 574 26.82 11.68 1.52
N THR A 575 27.31 10.49 1.17
CA THR A 575 26.46 9.31 0.96
C THR A 575 25.88 8.75 2.26
N LEU A 576 24.81 7.96 2.15
CA LEU A 576 24.26 7.14 3.21
C LEU A 576 24.78 5.70 3.06
N CYS A 577 25.67 5.34 3.97
CA CYS A 577 26.27 4.02 4.05
C CYS A 577 25.44 3.12 4.99
N LEU A 578 25.45 1.81 4.70
CA LEU A 578 24.75 0.76 5.44
C LEU A 578 25.77 -0.30 5.85
N ALA A 579 26.07 -0.37 7.15
CA ALA A 579 26.87 -1.44 7.72
C ALA A 579 26.06 -2.73 7.87
N GLU A 580 26.78 -3.83 8.14
CA GLU A 580 26.17 -5.11 8.48
C GLU A 580 25.23 -4.94 9.69
N PRO A 581 23.96 -5.35 9.58
CA PRO A 581 22.99 -5.19 10.64
C PRO A 581 23.22 -6.21 11.77
N GLU A 582 22.81 -5.83 12.98
CA GLU A 582 22.71 -6.77 14.10
C GLU A 582 21.40 -7.55 13.98
N LYS A 583 21.50 -8.89 13.89
CA LYS A 583 20.33 -9.79 13.96
C LYS A 583 19.97 -10.07 15.41
N VAL A 584 18.75 -9.73 15.80
CA VAL A 584 18.25 -9.94 17.16
C VAL A 584 17.22 -11.07 17.17
N GLU A 585 17.60 -12.23 17.72
CA GLU A 585 16.69 -13.37 17.85
C GLU A 585 15.72 -13.22 19.02
N ILE A 586 14.48 -13.66 18.79
CA ILE A 586 13.40 -13.76 19.76
C ILE A 586 13.03 -15.24 19.89
N ALA A 587 13.13 -15.76 21.10
CA ALA A 587 12.83 -17.15 21.39
C ALA A 587 11.35 -17.49 21.09
N GLY A 588 11.10 -18.75 20.75
CA GLY A 588 9.75 -19.30 20.74
C GLY A 588 9.21 -19.51 22.16
N ASN A 589 7.90 -19.76 22.26
CA ASN A 589 7.16 -19.95 23.50
C ASN A 589 6.91 -21.43 23.82
#